data_AF-A0A2H9LRV3-F1
#
_entry.id   AF-A0A2H9LRV3-F1
#
_cell.length_a   1.000
_cell.length_b   1.000
_cell.length_c   1.000
_cell.angle_alpha   90.00
_cell.angle_beta   90.00
_cell.angle_gamma   90.00
#
_symmetry.space_group_name_H-M   'P 1'
#
loop_
_entity.id
_entity.type
_entity.pdbx_description
1 polymer ?
#
loop_
_entity_poly.entity_id
_entity_poly.type
_entity_poly.pdbx_seq_one_letter_code
_entity_poly.pdbx_strand_id
1 'polypeptide(L)'
;MPKKAQASAEYILVSSLILLIILPTIYIFYSYSNKSSEEIRQSQVNKVGTDIVDAAEQVYYLGEPSKTTLDAIMPDGVEKIEIWQNQELVFFLNDGTQIPLKSRVNITTNQECTEQTERCHYNFKKTLYTQGLKYITIESKGDYVIIGEADLTEVCNGVDDDYDDLVDEDFTNENCQPKCEYNGYTWAGNGGDLNCCGNDANEDSPYRLNEKVPDDYCADGNDNDCDGLTDAWDPDCFACTPLIETRPCSEQEGVCFGSFETCTAGGTWPGCSASNYGSDYESPETSCDGLDNDCDGLTDEGLTTTYYQDFDSDNYGNPAVSQEACTQ
;
A
#
# COMPACT_ATOMS: atom_id res chain seq x y z
N MET A 1 83.86 -43.27 32.40
CA MET A 1 82.46 -42.87 32.10
C MET A 1 81.92 -41.61 32.83
N PRO A 2 82.70 -40.75 33.55
CA PRO A 2 82.09 -39.68 34.36
C PRO A 2 81.73 -38.39 33.58
N LYS A 3 82.40 -38.10 32.46
CA LYS A 3 82.22 -36.82 31.73
C LYS A 3 80.83 -36.64 31.11
N LYS A 4 80.17 -37.72 30.70
CA LYS A 4 78.81 -37.65 30.13
C LYS A 4 77.76 -37.38 31.21
N ALA A 5 77.93 -37.95 32.40
CA ALA A 5 77.03 -37.73 33.53
C ALA A 5 77.12 -36.28 34.06
N GLN A 6 78.32 -35.71 34.10
CA GLN A 6 78.51 -34.30 34.47
C GLN A 6 77.82 -33.36 33.48
N ALA A 7 77.98 -33.59 32.17
CA ALA A 7 77.30 -32.80 31.15
C ALA A 7 75.77 -32.87 31.29
N SER A 8 75.20 -34.07 31.50
CA SER A 8 73.76 -34.22 31.74
C SER A 8 73.28 -33.47 32.98
N ALA A 9 74.06 -33.46 34.06
CA ALA A 9 73.71 -32.74 35.28
C ALA A 9 73.72 -31.21 35.06
N GLU A 10 74.72 -30.68 34.35
CA GLU A 10 74.79 -29.25 33.98
C GLU A 10 73.60 -28.86 33.08
N TYR A 11 73.23 -29.67 32.09
CA TYR A 11 72.06 -29.43 31.25
C TYR A 11 70.74 -29.43 32.05
N ILE A 12 70.57 -30.34 33.02
CA ILE A 12 69.38 -30.36 33.89
C ILE A 12 69.34 -29.11 34.78
N LEU A 13 70.50 -28.66 35.29
CA LEU A 13 70.58 -27.48 36.14
C LEU A 13 70.28 -26.19 35.36
N VAL A 14 70.81 -26.07 34.13
CA VAL A 14 70.53 -24.93 33.25
C VAL A 14 69.07 -24.93 32.78
N SER A 15 68.54 -26.07 32.34
CA SER A 15 67.14 -26.18 31.91
C SER A 15 66.15 -25.93 33.05
N SER A 16 66.45 -26.39 34.27
CA SER A 16 65.61 -26.10 35.44
C SER A 16 65.64 -24.62 35.82
N LEU A 17 66.80 -23.95 35.77
CA LEU A 17 66.89 -22.49 35.98
C LEU A 17 66.09 -21.71 34.92
N ILE A 18 66.16 -22.13 33.66
CA ILE A 18 65.38 -21.55 32.57
C ILE A 18 63.88 -21.73 32.84
N LEU A 19 63.44 -22.94 33.20
CA LEU A 19 62.03 -23.23 33.50
C LEU A 19 61.52 -22.40 34.69
N LEU A 20 62.36 -22.21 35.72
CA LEU A 20 62.05 -21.43 36.91
C LEU A 20 61.81 -19.95 36.59
N ILE A 21 62.44 -19.42 35.54
CA ILE A 21 62.23 -18.05 35.06
C ILE A 21 61.02 -17.99 34.10
N ILE A 22 60.89 -18.97 33.19
CA ILE A 22 59.88 -18.97 32.13
C ILE A 22 58.46 -19.15 32.70
N LEU A 23 58.25 -20.08 33.65
CA LEU A 23 56.90 -20.34 34.16
C LEU A 23 56.28 -19.11 34.85
N PRO A 24 56.98 -18.39 35.76
CA PRO A 24 56.47 -17.15 36.32
C PRO A 24 56.26 -16.03 35.30
N THR A 25 57.16 -15.89 34.31
CA THR A 25 56.98 -14.85 33.27
C THR A 25 55.77 -15.14 32.39
N ILE A 26 55.53 -16.38 32.00
CA ILE A 26 54.31 -16.78 31.28
C ILE A 26 53.07 -16.50 32.12
N TYR A 27 53.10 -16.83 33.42
CA TYR A 27 51.97 -16.56 34.32
C TYR A 27 51.67 -15.05 34.45
N ILE A 28 52.70 -14.23 34.67
CA ILE A 28 52.56 -12.77 34.75
C ILE A 28 52.04 -12.22 33.43
N PHE A 29 52.62 -12.64 32.30
CA PHE A 29 52.19 -12.22 30.97
C PHE A 29 50.72 -12.57 30.72
N TYR A 30 50.31 -13.79 31.06
CA TYR A 30 48.92 -14.22 30.93
C TYR A 30 47.97 -13.39 31.81
N SER A 31 48.35 -13.12 33.05
CA SER A 31 47.55 -12.28 33.97
C SER A 31 47.42 -10.83 33.48
N TYR A 32 48.52 -10.23 33.01
CA TYR A 32 48.50 -8.88 32.44
C TYR A 32 47.69 -8.82 31.15
N SER A 33 47.83 -9.81 30.27
CA SER A 33 47.07 -9.88 29.01
C SER A 33 45.57 -9.93 29.28
N ASN A 34 45.11 -10.80 30.20
CA ASN A 34 43.69 -10.92 30.51
C ASN A 34 43.13 -9.65 31.15
N LYS A 35 43.87 -9.02 32.07
CA LYS A 35 43.46 -7.76 32.68
C LYS A 35 43.37 -6.63 31.65
N SER A 36 44.32 -6.58 30.72
CA SER A 36 44.29 -5.60 29.64
C SER A 36 43.08 -5.79 28.73
N SER A 37 42.71 -7.03 28.39
CA SER A 37 41.53 -7.31 27.57
C SER A 37 40.24 -6.87 28.28
N GLU A 38 40.14 -7.07 29.59
CA GLU A 38 39.00 -6.62 30.40
C GLU A 38 38.83 -5.09 30.34
N GLU A 39 39.92 -4.35 30.60
CA GLU A 39 39.89 -2.89 30.58
C GLU A 39 39.55 -2.33 29.19
N ILE A 40 40.03 -2.98 28.12
CA ILE A 40 39.68 -2.63 26.74
C ILE A 40 38.19 -2.84 26.48
N ARG A 41 37.65 -4.01 26.88
CA ARG A 41 36.22 -4.30 26.73
C ARG A 41 35.37 -3.27 27.47
N GLN A 42 35.69 -2.98 28.72
CA GLN A 42 34.94 -1.97 29.49
C GLN A 42 35.01 -0.60 28.84
N SER A 43 36.17 -0.19 28.31
CA SER A 43 36.29 1.07 27.57
C SER A 43 35.46 1.10 26.30
N GLN A 44 35.38 -0.02 25.56
CA GLN A 44 34.58 -0.14 24.35
C GLN A 44 33.08 -0.07 24.67
N VAL A 45 32.63 -0.82 25.67
CA VAL A 45 31.23 -0.80 26.13
C VAL A 45 30.84 0.58 26.63
N ASN A 46 31.69 1.21 27.44
CA ASN A 46 31.44 2.56 27.93
C ASN A 46 31.33 3.58 26.78
N LYS A 47 32.17 3.45 25.74
CA LYS A 47 32.08 4.29 24.55
C LYS A 47 30.74 4.08 23.83
N VAL A 48 30.40 2.84 23.48
CA VAL A 48 29.13 2.51 22.80
C VAL A 48 27.94 3.05 23.58
N GLY A 49 27.91 2.82 24.89
CA GLY A 49 26.82 3.31 25.72
C GLY A 49 26.77 4.83 25.86
N THR A 50 27.92 5.52 25.85
CA THR A 50 27.96 7.00 25.81
C THR A 50 27.41 7.51 24.48
N ASP A 51 27.82 6.92 23.36
CA ASP A 51 27.35 7.30 22.02
C ASP A 51 25.82 7.12 21.90
N ILE A 52 25.25 6.05 22.47
CA ILE A 52 23.80 5.83 22.52
C ILE A 52 23.08 6.92 23.33
N VAL A 53 23.58 7.24 24.53
CA VAL A 53 22.95 8.26 25.39
C VAL A 53 23.03 9.64 24.75
N ASP A 54 24.18 10.00 24.19
CA ASP A 54 24.38 11.29 23.51
C ASP A 54 23.44 11.43 22.31
N ALA A 55 23.30 10.38 21.50
CA ALA A 55 22.37 10.36 20.37
C ALA A 55 20.91 10.44 20.82
N ALA A 56 20.53 9.73 21.90
CA ALA A 56 19.18 9.83 22.47
C ALA A 56 18.84 11.25 22.93
N GLU A 57 19.77 11.90 23.64
CA GLU A 57 19.58 13.28 24.05
C GLU A 57 19.49 14.23 22.86
N GLN A 58 20.33 14.05 21.85
CA GLN A 58 20.29 14.86 20.62
C GLN A 58 18.94 14.74 19.92
N VAL A 59 18.47 13.51 19.67
CA VAL A 59 17.20 13.24 18.99
C VAL A 59 16.01 13.76 19.80
N TYR A 60 16.05 13.68 21.13
CA TYR A 60 15.04 14.27 21.99
C TYR A 60 14.90 15.78 21.77
N TYR A 61 16.02 16.52 21.76
CA TYR A 61 15.99 17.98 21.59
C TYR A 61 15.62 18.44 20.18
N LEU A 62 15.77 17.58 19.16
CA LEU A 62 15.25 17.85 17.82
C LEU A 62 13.71 17.80 17.77
N GLY A 63 13.07 17.07 18.69
CA GLY A 63 11.62 16.96 18.82
C GLY A 63 11.00 15.91 17.89
N GLU A 64 9.74 15.54 18.14
CA GLU A 64 9.00 14.61 17.26
C GLU A 64 8.79 15.24 15.86
N PRO A 65 9.00 14.52 14.74
CA PRO A 65 9.21 13.07 14.59
C PRO A 65 10.69 12.64 14.40
N SER A 66 11.64 13.31 15.07
CA SER A 66 13.07 13.06 14.82
C SER A 66 13.49 11.64 15.18
N LYS A 67 14.31 11.05 14.30
CA LYS A 67 14.89 9.72 14.45
C LYS A 67 16.33 9.73 13.92
N THR A 68 17.19 8.85 14.44
CA THR A 68 18.53 8.59 13.92
C THR A 68 18.90 7.12 14.12
N THR A 69 19.87 6.66 13.33
CA THR A 69 20.53 5.37 13.49
C THR A 69 21.97 5.58 13.98
N LEU A 70 22.45 4.69 14.85
CA LEU A 70 23.82 4.67 15.37
C LEU A 70 24.48 3.33 15.07
N ASP A 71 25.60 3.39 14.37
CA ASP A 71 26.45 2.23 14.08
C ASP A 71 27.43 2.01 15.23
N ALA A 72 27.32 0.87 15.90
CA ALA A 72 28.19 0.51 17.01
C ALA A 72 28.75 -0.90 16.85
N ILE A 73 30.06 -1.05 17.06
CA ILE A 73 30.68 -2.38 17.17
C ILE A 73 30.54 -2.83 18.62
N MET A 74 29.62 -3.76 18.86
CA MET A 74 29.42 -4.37 20.16
C MET A 74 30.58 -5.34 20.46
N PRO A 75 31.33 -5.15 21.56
CA PRO A 75 32.40 -6.05 21.93
C PRO A 75 31.86 -7.40 22.42
N ASP A 76 32.73 -8.40 22.53
CA ASP A 76 32.39 -9.65 23.20
C ASP A 76 32.15 -9.43 24.69
N GLY A 77 31.50 -10.37 25.36
CA GLY A 77 31.39 -10.34 26.82
C GLY A 77 30.25 -9.50 27.39
N VAL A 78 29.39 -8.89 26.58
CA VAL A 78 28.14 -8.27 27.04
C VAL A 78 27.07 -9.36 27.25
N GLU A 79 26.57 -9.47 28.47
CA GLU A 79 25.57 -10.47 28.88
C GLU A 79 24.14 -10.02 28.56
N LYS A 80 23.84 -8.75 28.87
CA LYS A 80 22.55 -8.09 28.63
C LYS A 80 22.67 -6.57 28.76
N ILE A 81 21.68 -5.86 28.26
CA ILE A 81 21.53 -4.41 28.39
C ILE A 81 20.13 -4.13 28.93
N GLU A 82 20.01 -3.21 29.89
CA GLU A 82 18.74 -2.82 30.49
C GLU A 82 18.64 -1.29 30.59
N ILE A 83 17.41 -0.75 30.57
CA ILE A 83 17.15 0.63 30.99
C ILE A 83 16.43 0.60 32.34
N TRP A 84 16.99 1.32 33.32
CA TRP A 84 16.47 1.47 34.66
C TRP A 84 15.89 2.86 34.85
N GLN A 85 14.71 2.93 35.49
CA GLN A 85 14.04 4.19 35.87
C GLN A 85 13.87 5.19 34.71
N ASN A 86 13.76 4.69 33.47
CA ASN A 86 13.66 5.48 32.24
C ASN A 86 14.82 6.47 32.01
N GLN A 87 15.95 6.35 32.72
CA GLN A 87 17.02 7.35 32.67
C GLN A 87 18.43 6.76 32.78
N GLU A 88 18.57 5.46 33.02
CA GLU A 88 19.88 4.84 33.20
C GLU A 88 20.02 3.61 32.31
N LEU A 89 20.90 3.68 31.31
CA LEU A 89 21.26 2.57 30.43
C LEU A 89 22.38 1.76 31.09
N VAL A 90 22.13 0.49 31.38
CA VAL A 90 23.05 -0.38 32.12
C VAL A 90 23.48 -1.55 31.26
N PHE A 91 24.80 -1.66 31.03
CA PHE A 91 25.40 -2.84 30.42
C PHE A 91 25.87 -3.81 31.49
N PHE A 92 25.52 -5.08 31.34
CA PHE A 92 25.99 -6.17 32.19
C PHE A 92 27.01 -6.98 31.41
N LEU A 93 28.18 -7.19 32.00
CA LEU A 93 29.24 -7.99 31.42
C LEU A 93 29.30 -9.38 32.06
N ASN A 94 29.80 -10.36 31.32
CA ASN A 94 29.91 -11.77 31.77
C ASN A 94 30.81 -11.96 33.01
N ASP A 95 31.62 -10.98 33.37
CA ASP A 95 32.45 -10.98 34.57
C ASP A 95 31.71 -10.44 35.82
N GLY A 96 30.45 -10.01 35.66
CA GLY A 96 29.62 -9.38 36.69
C GLY A 96 29.75 -7.86 36.78
N THR A 97 30.58 -7.23 35.96
CA THR A 97 30.72 -5.78 35.91
C THR A 97 29.45 -5.13 35.34
N GLN A 98 29.04 -4.01 35.94
CA GLN A 98 27.91 -3.19 35.48
C GLN A 98 28.43 -1.80 35.07
N ILE A 99 28.04 -1.35 33.88
CA ILE A 99 28.39 -0.03 33.35
C ILE A 99 27.10 0.78 33.21
N PRO A 100 26.73 1.57 34.24
CA PRO A 100 25.57 2.44 34.20
C PRO A 100 25.90 3.78 33.53
N LEU A 101 25.02 4.21 32.62
CA LEU A 101 25.13 5.46 31.88
C LEU A 101 23.83 6.24 32.05
N LYS A 102 23.95 7.44 32.60
CA LYS A 102 22.80 8.27 32.93
C LYS A 102 22.44 9.19 31.76
N SER A 103 21.19 9.11 31.32
CA SER A 103 20.55 10.03 30.38
C SER A 103 19.89 11.20 31.11
N ARG A 104 19.93 12.39 30.50
CA ARG A 104 19.17 13.58 30.93
C ARG A 104 17.72 13.57 30.46
N VAL A 105 17.39 12.71 29.49
CA VAL A 105 16.05 12.57 28.90
C VAL A 105 15.47 11.21 29.23
N ASN A 106 14.15 11.09 29.16
CA ASN A 106 13.48 9.81 29.38
C ASN A 106 13.79 8.88 28.20
N ILE A 107 14.38 7.72 28.46
CA ILE A 107 14.72 6.68 27.49
C ILE A 107 13.95 5.39 27.80
N THR A 108 13.56 4.66 26.77
CA THR A 108 12.87 3.37 26.84
C THR A 108 13.27 2.47 25.67
N THR A 109 12.75 1.24 25.60
CA THR A 109 12.95 0.33 24.46
C THR A 109 11.63 -0.11 23.80
N ASN A 110 11.73 -0.70 22.60
CA ASN A 110 10.61 -1.23 21.81
C ASN A 110 9.96 -2.50 22.40
N GLN A 111 10.55 -3.10 23.45
CA GLN A 111 9.97 -4.25 24.14
C GLN A 111 9.17 -3.83 25.37
N GLU A 112 7.99 -4.44 25.54
CA GLU A 112 7.18 -4.30 26.74
C GLU A 112 7.86 -4.95 27.94
N CYS A 113 7.81 -4.27 29.10
CA CYS A 113 8.29 -4.83 30.35
C CYS A 113 7.42 -6.01 30.78
N THR A 114 7.99 -7.21 30.75
CA THR A 114 7.31 -8.47 31.07
C THR A 114 7.17 -8.74 32.58
N GLU A 115 7.73 -7.90 33.45
CA GLU A 115 7.67 -8.10 34.90
C GLU A 115 6.89 -7.02 35.64
N GLN A 116 5.81 -7.44 36.32
CA GLN A 116 4.94 -6.62 37.18
C GLN A 116 5.61 -6.27 38.52
N THR A 117 6.79 -5.66 38.50
CA THR A 117 7.36 -5.01 39.69
C THR A 117 7.56 -3.52 39.40
N GLU A 118 7.56 -2.68 40.43
CA GLU A 118 7.73 -1.21 40.37
C GLU A 118 9.09 -0.75 39.77
N ARG A 119 9.86 -1.67 39.17
CA ARG A 119 11.10 -1.47 38.44
C ARG A 119 11.00 -2.19 37.11
N CYS A 120 10.29 -1.59 36.16
CA CYS A 120 10.30 -2.02 34.78
C CYS A 120 11.73 -1.87 34.21
N HIS A 121 12.46 -2.98 34.11
CA HIS A 121 13.75 -3.02 33.40
C HIS A 121 13.42 -3.33 31.95
N TYR A 122 13.58 -2.33 31.08
CA TYR A 122 13.39 -2.49 29.65
C TYR A 122 14.55 -3.30 29.09
N ASN A 123 14.29 -4.55 28.70
CA ASN A 123 15.30 -5.46 28.16
C ASN A 123 15.46 -5.24 26.66
N PHE A 124 16.70 -5.27 26.18
CA PHE A 124 17.00 -5.31 24.76
C PHE A 124 16.97 -6.75 24.23
N LYS A 125 16.65 -6.92 22.94
CA LYS A 125 16.76 -8.24 22.27
C LYS A 125 18.21 -8.74 22.33
N LYS A 126 18.37 -10.06 22.43
CA LYS A 126 19.69 -10.73 22.46
C LYS A 126 20.59 -10.38 21.29
N THR A 127 19.99 -10.16 20.13
CA THR A 127 20.64 -9.74 18.88
C THR A 127 21.43 -8.45 19.05
N LEU A 128 20.90 -7.46 19.78
CA LEU A 128 21.54 -6.17 19.98
C LEU A 128 22.87 -6.25 20.75
N TYR A 129 22.94 -7.09 21.79
CA TYR A 129 24.12 -7.18 22.66
C TYR A 129 25.08 -8.34 22.31
N THR A 130 24.85 -9.03 21.20
CA THR A 130 25.83 -9.99 20.67
C THR A 130 27.03 -9.27 20.05
N GLN A 131 28.20 -9.90 20.07
CA GLN A 131 29.41 -9.35 19.45
C GLN A 131 29.20 -9.07 17.95
N GLY A 132 29.65 -7.91 17.46
CA GLY A 132 29.63 -7.56 16.04
C GLY A 132 29.14 -6.13 15.78
N LEU A 133 29.02 -5.78 14.50
CA LEU A 133 28.39 -4.52 14.09
C LEU A 133 26.89 -4.56 14.40
N LYS A 134 26.38 -3.45 14.95
CA LYS A 134 24.98 -3.26 15.33
C LYS A 134 24.49 -1.91 14.84
N TYR A 135 23.23 -1.91 14.41
CA TYR A 135 22.50 -0.73 13.98
C TYR A 135 21.45 -0.44 15.04
N ILE A 136 21.63 0.67 15.75
CA ILE A 136 20.81 1.04 16.91
C ILE A 136 19.90 2.19 16.48
N THR A 137 18.58 1.98 16.53
CA THR A 137 17.60 3.01 16.21
C THR A 137 17.27 3.83 17.45
N ILE A 138 17.18 5.15 17.26
CA ILE A 138 16.90 6.11 18.33
C ILE A 138 15.84 7.08 17.82
N GLU A 139 14.66 7.03 18.40
CA GLU A 139 13.48 7.76 17.92
C GLU A 139 12.84 8.61 19.04
N SER A 140 12.57 9.89 18.75
CA SER A 140 11.85 10.79 19.66
C SER A 140 10.34 10.60 19.54
N LYS A 141 9.66 10.38 20.67
CA LYS A 141 8.19 10.34 20.80
C LYS A 141 7.67 11.56 21.59
N GLY A 142 8.37 12.67 21.49
CA GLY A 142 8.06 13.91 22.20
C GLY A 142 8.54 13.88 23.66
N ASP A 143 7.86 13.13 24.53
CA ASP A 143 8.11 13.11 25.98
C ASP A 143 9.21 12.12 26.41
N TYR A 144 9.60 11.22 25.51
CA TYR A 144 10.63 10.20 25.72
C TYR A 144 11.26 9.77 24.39
N VAL A 145 12.37 9.03 24.48
CA VAL A 145 13.10 8.46 23.35
C VAL A 145 13.06 6.94 23.42
N ILE A 146 12.80 6.29 22.29
CA ILE A 146 12.88 4.85 22.18
C ILE A 146 14.22 4.46 21.57
N ILE A 147 14.91 3.51 22.21
CA ILE A 147 16.15 2.90 21.74
C ILE A 147 15.83 1.45 21.34
N GLY A 148 16.11 1.11 20.08
CA GLY A 148 15.85 -0.19 19.49
C GLY A 148 17.02 -0.73 18.68
N GLU A 149 16.85 -1.95 18.19
CA GLU A 149 17.65 -2.46 17.07
C GLU A 149 16.97 -2.00 15.78
N ALA A 150 17.73 -1.59 14.77
CA ALA A 150 17.18 -1.43 13.42
C ALA A 150 16.65 -2.78 12.96
N ASP A 151 15.42 -2.81 12.44
CA ASP A 151 14.94 -4.00 11.77
C ASP A 151 15.63 -4.00 10.42
N LEU A 152 16.64 -4.86 10.22
CA LEU A 152 17.36 -5.00 8.93
C LEU A 152 16.49 -5.65 7.84
N THR A 153 15.18 -5.56 8.00
CA THR A 153 14.19 -6.15 7.13
C THR A 153 13.52 -4.98 6.45
N GLU A 154 14.04 -4.64 5.28
CA GLU A 154 13.36 -3.74 4.36
C GLU A 154 11.94 -4.27 4.07
N VAL A 155 10.96 -3.37 4.04
CA VAL A 155 9.59 -3.65 3.62
C VAL A 155 9.26 -2.69 2.50
N CYS A 156 8.87 -3.20 1.34
CA CYS A 156 8.50 -2.33 0.23
C CYS A 156 7.27 -1.46 0.56
N ASN A 157 7.50 -0.26 1.08
CA ASN A 157 6.47 0.67 1.50
C ASN A 157 6.84 2.14 1.21
N GLY A 158 8.00 2.39 0.58
CA GLY A 158 8.48 3.74 0.24
C GLY A 158 9.07 4.50 1.43
N VAL A 159 9.33 3.81 2.53
CA VAL A 159 10.06 4.29 3.70
C VAL A 159 11.32 3.45 3.82
N ASP A 160 12.42 4.10 4.19
CA ASP A 160 13.64 3.43 4.61
C ASP A 160 13.36 2.72 5.96
N ASP A 161 13.07 1.42 5.90
CA ASP A 161 12.64 0.61 7.04
C ASP A 161 13.82 -0.03 7.78
N ASP A 162 14.93 -0.19 7.09
CA ASP A 162 16.17 -0.77 7.60
C ASP A 162 17.24 0.27 7.97
N TYR A 163 16.99 1.53 7.60
CA TYR A 163 17.72 2.75 7.94
C TYR A 163 19.13 2.82 7.36
N ASP A 164 19.34 2.33 6.15
CA ASP A 164 20.61 2.39 5.43
C ASP A 164 20.77 3.62 4.50
N ASP A 165 19.83 4.58 4.59
CA ASP A 165 19.67 5.78 3.74
C ASP A 165 19.27 5.50 2.27
N LEU A 166 18.90 4.26 1.96
CA LEU A 166 18.26 3.86 0.71
C LEU A 166 16.79 3.51 1.00
N VAL A 167 15.97 3.52 -0.04
CA VAL A 167 14.52 3.27 0.10
C VAL A 167 14.20 2.05 -0.75
N ASP A 168 13.69 1.01 -0.10
CA ASP A 168 13.27 -0.26 -0.69
C ASP A 168 14.35 -0.92 -1.60
N GLU A 169 15.64 -0.76 -1.31
CA GLU A 169 16.78 -1.16 -2.15
C GLU A 169 17.06 -2.66 -2.19
N ASP A 170 16.63 -3.39 -1.17
CA ASP A 170 16.61 -4.85 -1.13
C ASP A 170 15.53 -5.45 -2.07
N PHE A 171 14.74 -4.58 -2.70
CA PHE A 171 13.71 -4.94 -3.66
C PHE A 171 14.05 -4.44 -5.08
N THR A 172 13.75 -5.27 -6.09
CA THR A 172 13.72 -4.88 -7.51
C THR A 172 12.41 -4.16 -7.83
N ASN A 173 12.37 -3.41 -8.94
CA ASN A 173 11.12 -2.86 -9.48
C ASN A 173 10.00 -3.89 -9.71
N GLU A 174 10.29 -5.18 -9.70
CA GLU A 174 9.34 -6.28 -9.93
C GLU A 174 8.77 -6.86 -8.62
N ASN A 175 9.50 -6.76 -7.50
CA ASN A 175 9.06 -7.26 -6.19
C ASN A 175 8.78 -6.13 -5.18
N CYS A 176 9.21 -4.90 -5.48
CA CYS A 176 8.80 -3.67 -4.80
C CYS A 176 7.62 -2.98 -5.49
N GLN A 177 6.64 -3.77 -5.90
CA GLN A 177 5.35 -3.27 -6.30
C GLN A 177 4.36 -3.89 -5.33
N PRO A 178 3.44 -3.12 -4.77
CA PRO A 178 2.50 -3.67 -3.84
C PRO A 178 1.59 -4.67 -4.55
N LYS A 179 1.62 -5.93 -4.10
CA LYS A 179 0.79 -7.00 -4.63
C LYS A 179 -0.65 -6.80 -4.15
N CYS A 180 -1.60 -6.88 -5.07
CA CYS A 180 -3.02 -6.90 -4.75
C CYS A 180 -3.33 -8.24 -4.05
N GLU A 181 -3.38 -8.23 -2.71
CA GLU A 181 -3.79 -9.42 -1.95
C GLU A 181 -5.31 -9.52 -1.89
N TYR A 182 -5.78 -10.76 -2.06
CA TYR A 182 -7.19 -11.13 -2.16
C TYR A 182 -8.00 -10.59 -0.97
N ASN A 183 -9.03 -9.78 -1.28
CA ASN A 183 -9.97 -9.10 -0.37
C ASN A 183 -9.68 -7.63 -0.04
N GLY A 184 -9.50 -6.83 -1.09
CA GLY A 184 -10.04 -5.47 -1.15
C GLY A 184 -9.29 -4.41 -0.36
N TYR A 185 -8.55 -3.57 -1.07
CA TYR A 185 -8.22 -2.20 -0.65
C TYR A 185 -8.15 -1.27 -1.86
N THR A 186 -8.54 -0.01 -1.64
CA THR A 186 -8.32 1.14 -2.52
C THR A 186 -6.99 1.79 -2.17
N TRP A 187 -6.22 2.23 -3.18
CA TRP A 187 -4.99 2.99 -2.98
C TRP A 187 -5.28 4.44 -2.57
N ALA A 188 -4.65 4.91 -1.49
CA ALA A 188 -4.58 6.32 -1.13
C ALA A 188 -3.11 6.71 -1.01
N GLY A 189 -2.60 7.51 -1.95
CA GLY A 189 -1.24 8.05 -1.81
C GLY A 189 -0.58 8.67 -3.03
N ASN A 190 -1.04 8.44 -4.27
CA ASN A 190 -0.33 8.96 -5.45
C ASN A 190 -1.25 9.41 -6.60
N GLY A 191 -2.10 10.41 -6.35
CA GLY A 191 -2.71 11.17 -7.45
C GLY A 191 -3.78 10.47 -8.32
N GLY A 192 -4.22 9.25 -7.98
CA GLY A 192 -5.31 8.55 -8.67
C GLY A 192 -4.90 7.87 -9.99
N ASP A 193 -5.58 6.76 -10.31
CA ASP A 193 -5.59 6.03 -11.59
C ASP A 193 -4.90 4.64 -11.67
N LEU A 194 -4.67 3.93 -10.56
CA LEU A 194 -4.29 2.51 -10.63
C LEU A 194 -5.17 1.65 -9.71
N ASN A 195 -6.13 0.95 -10.32
CA ASN A 195 -6.91 -0.11 -9.70
C ASN A 195 -6.30 -1.48 -10.03
N CYS A 196 -6.39 -2.39 -9.08
CA CYS A 196 -6.00 -3.78 -9.25
C CYS A 196 -7.07 -4.48 -10.11
N CYS A 197 -6.81 -4.67 -11.39
CA CYS A 197 -7.65 -5.43 -12.32
C CYS A 197 -6.87 -6.67 -12.74
N GLY A 198 -7.52 -7.83 -12.78
CA GLY A 198 -6.88 -9.09 -13.13
C GLY A 198 -6.51 -9.96 -11.93
N ASN A 199 -6.40 -11.27 -12.21
CA ASN A 199 -6.00 -12.29 -11.23
C ASN A 199 -4.48 -12.52 -11.18
N ASP A 200 -3.71 -11.72 -11.93
CA ASP A 200 -2.26 -11.75 -11.93
C ASP A 200 -1.63 -10.34 -11.97
N ALA A 201 -0.31 -10.28 -11.76
CA ALA A 201 0.43 -9.04 -11.60
C ALA A 201 0.87 -8.38 -12.93
N ASN A 202 0.47 -8.93 -14.08
CA ASN A 202 1.01 -8.58 -15.40
C ASN A 202 -0.05 -8.20 -16.44
N GLU A 203 -1.32 -8.05 -16.05
CA GLU A 203 -2.36 -7.53 -16.94
C GLU A 203 -2.29 -6.00 -16.99
N ASP A 204 -1.36 -5.54 -17.82
CA ASP A 204 -1.22 -4.14 -18.20
C ASP A 204 -2.55 -3.60 -18.76
N SER A 205 -3.01 -2.54 -18.10
CA SER A 205 -3.81 -1.43 -18.61
C SER A 205 -4.15 -1.39 -20.12
N PRO A 206 -5.32 -0.81 -20.49
CA PRO A 206 -6.02 0.17 -19.65
C PRO A 206 -7.30 -0.35 -19.01
N TYR A 207 -7.45 -0.07 -17.72
CA TYR A 207 -8.75 0.03 -17.04
C TYR A 207 -9.71 0.83 -17.91
N ARG A 208 -10.90 0.28 -18.15
CA ARG A 208 -11.99 0.99 -18.81
C ARG A 208 -13.17 1.09 -17.86
N LEU A 209 -13.91 2.18 -17.95
CA LEU A 209 -15.11 2.38 -17.12
C LEU A 209 -16.23 1.36 -17.43
N ASN A 210 -16.17 0.70 -18.59
CA ASN A 210 -17.14 -0.28 -19.08
C ASN A 210 -16.46 -1.20 -20.13
N GLU A 211 -16.77 -2.49 -20.13
CA GLU A 211 -16.37 -3.49 -21.15
C GLU A 211 -17.06 -3.37 -22.53
N LYS A 212 -17.49 -2.17 -22.93
CA LYS A 212 -18.37 -2.02 -24.09
C LYS A 212 -17.66 -1.94 -25.46
N VAL A 213 -18.24 -2.65 -26.44
CA VAL A 213 -18.00 -2.62 -27.90
C VAL A 213 -17.91 -1.18 -28.49
N PRO A 214 -17.07 -0.93 -29.51
CA PRO A 214 -17.21 -1.56 -30.83
C PRO A 214 -16.05 -2.46 -31.26
N ASP A 215 -14.95 -2.46 -30.51
CA ASP A 215 -13.82 -3.36 -30.71
C ASP A 215 -13.93 -4.47 -29.67
N ASP A 216 -14.12 -5.69 -30.16
CA ASP A 216 -14.19 -6.99 -29.48
C ASP A 216 -13.33 -7.11 -28.20
N TYR A 217 -13.93 -7.01 -27.01
CA TYR A 217 -13.26 -7.28 -25.72
C TYR A 217 -14.05 -8.20 -24.78
N CYS A 218 -15.33 -8.49 -25.04
CA CYS A 218 -16.16 -9.41 -24.23
C CYS A 218 -15.92 -10.92 -24.50
N ALA A 219 -14.75 -11.26 -25.04
CA ALA A 219 -14.36 -12.63 -25.36
C ALA A 219 -12.83 -12.82 -25.29
N ASP A 220 -12.12 -11.92 -24.62
CA ASP A 220 -10.67 -11.96 -24.51
C ASP A 220 -10.19 -12.71 -23.27
N GLY A 221 -11.09 -13.05 -22.36
CA GLY A 221 -10.79 -13.80 -21.14
C GLY A 221 -10.47 -12.93 -19.93
N ASN A 222 -10.56 -11.60 -20.05
CA ASN A 222 -10.06 -10.65 -19.07
C ASN A 222 -11.23 -9.89 -18.38
N ASP A 223 -10.95 -9.30 -17.20
CA ASP A 223 -11.86 -8.44 -16.42
C ASP A 223 -11.35 -6.98 -16.54
N ASN A 224 -11.76 -6.30 -17.60
CA ASN A 224 -11.17 -5.02 -18.03
C ASN A 224 -11.76 -3.79 -17.32
N ASP A 225 -12.86 -3.93 -16.58
CA ASP A 225 -13.49 -2.89 -15.76
C ASP A 225 -13.57 -3.22 -14.25
N CYS A 226 -13.08 -4.39 -13.86
CA CYS A 226 -12.61 -4.75 -12.52
C CYS A 226 -13.75 -4.88 -11.52
N ASP A 227 -14.90 -5.36 -11.99
CA ASP A 227 -16.10 -5.61 -11.20
C ASP A 227 -16.16 -7.06 -10.67
N GLY A 228 -15.25 -7.92 -11.13
CA GLY A 228 -15.12 -9.33 -10.75
C GLY A 228 -15.85 -10.31 -11.66
N LEU A 229 -16.40 -9.85 -12.78
CA LEU A 229 -16.99 -10.65 -13.84
C LEU A 229 -16.07 -10.62 -15.07
N THR A 230 -16.22 -11.60 -15.96
CA THR A 230 -15.37 -11.73 -17.16
C THR A 230 -16.24 -12.04 -18.36
N ASP A 231 -16.01 -11.36 -19.48
CA ASP A 231 -16.58 -11.66 -20.79
C ASP A 231 -18.13 -11.81 -20.77
N ALA A 232 -18.64 -12.96 -21.23
CA ALA A 232 -20.06 -13.25 -21.37
C ALA A 232 -20.83 -13.36 -20.04
N TRP A 233 -20.15 -13.30 -18.90
CA TRP A 233 -20.76 -13.25 -17.58
C TRP A 233 -20.80 -11.84 -16.99
N ASP A 234 -20.27 -10.87 -17.72
CA ASP A 234 -20.28 -9.45 -17.39
C ASP A 234 -21.55 -8.74 -17.92
N PRO A 235 -22.32 -8.03 -17.06
CA PRO A 235 -23.46 -7.20 -17.46
C PRO A 235 -23.10 -6.05 -18.43
N ASP A 236 -21.90 -5.49 -18.35
CA ASP A 236 -21.41 -4.37 -19.15
C ASP A 236 -21.09 -4.77 -20.61
N CYS A 237 -21.02 -6.07 -20.88
CA CYS A 237 -20.93 -6.65 -22.23
C CYS A 237 -22.24 -6.60 -23.02
N PHE A 238 -23.35 -6.23 -22.38
CA PHE A 238 -24.64 -6.04 -23.03
C PHE A 238 -24.94 -4.55 -23.25
N ALA A 239 -25.63 -4.20 -24.34
CA ALA A 239 -26.04 -2.80 -24.58
C ALA A 239 -27.12 -2.30 -23.60
N CYS A 240 -27.71 -3.23 -22.84
CA CYS A 240 -28.72 -3.03 -21.80
C CYS A 240 -28.91 -4.31 -20.98
N THR A 241 -29.50 -4.18 -19.79
CA THR A 241 -29.82 -5.30 -18.90
C THR A 241 -30.90 -6.20 -19.53
N PRO A 242 -30.59 -7.46 -19.90
CA PRO A 242 -31.52 -8.32 -20.63
C PRO A 242 -32.86 -8.49 -19.92
N LEU A 243 -33.97 -8.35 -20.65
CA LEU A 243 -35.35 -8.56 -20.20
C LEU A 243 -35.89 -7.64 -19.09
N ILE A 244 -35.07 -6.75 -18.52
CA ILE A 244 -35.44 -5.92 -17.36
C ILE A 244 -35.40 -4.44 -17.72
N GLU A 245 -34.37 -4.00 -18.44
CA GLU A 245 -34.19 -2.59 -18.74
C GLU A 245 -35.18 -2.11 -19.80
N THR A 246 -35.71 -0.91 -19.60
CA THR A 246 -36.62 -0.24 -20.53
C THR A 246 -36.13 1.16 -20.82
N ARG A 247 -36.36 1.63 -22.04
CA ARG A 247 -36.06 3.01 -22.44
C ARG A 247 -37.19 3.57 -23.33
N PRO A 248 -37.39 4.91 -23.35
CA PRO A 248 -38.36 5.52 -24.25
C PRO A 248 -37.97 5.26 -25.71
N CYS A 249 -38.98 5.15 -26.56
CA CYS A 249 -38.79 5.07 -28.01
C CYS A 249 -38.19 6.36 -28.58
N SER A 250 -37.65 6.29 -29.81
CA SER A 250 -37.06 7.46 -30.47
C SER A 250 -38.09 8.56 -30.76
N GLU A 251 -39.29 8.16 -31.18
CA GLU A 251 -40.40 9.08 -31.38
C GLU A 251 -41.19 9.21 -30.08
N GLN A 252 -41.42 10.45 -29.66
CA GLN A 252 -42.18 10.79 -28.45
C GLN A 252 -43.18 11.91 -28.69
N GLU A 253 -43.41 12.31 -29.93
CA GLU A 253 -44.47 13.26 -30.30
C GLU A 253 -45.78 12.50 -30.58
N GLY A 254 -46.89 13.23 -30.60
CA GLY A 254 -48.19 12.67 -30.97
C GLY A 254 -48.63 11.44 -30.16
N VAL A 255 -49.15 10.45 -30.87
CA VAL A 255 -49.60 9.18 -30.30
C VAL A 255 -48.45 8.33 -29.74
N CYS A 256 -47.20 8.60 -30.14
CA CYS A 256 -46.02 7.88 -29.67
C CYS A 256 -45.57 8.31 -28.27
N PHE A 257 -46.11 9.40 -27.72
CA PHE A 257 -45.71 9.91 -26.41
C PHE A 257 -45.87 8.85 -25.31
N GLY A 258 -44.79 8.57 -24.58
CA GLY A 258 -44.79 7.61 -23.48
C GLY A 258 -44.67 6.15 -23.91
N SER A 259 -44.33 5.89 -25.17
CA SER A 259 -43.96 4.56 -25.66
C SER A 259 -42.55 4.15 -25.21
N PHE A 260 -42.36 2.85 -24.95
CA PHE A 260 -41.09 2.27 -24.48
C PHE A 260 -40.74 0.99 -25.24
N GLU A 261 -39.45 0.70 -25.34
CA GLU A 261 -38.92 -0.62 -25.70
C GLU A 261 -38.25 -1.30 -24.49
N THR A 262 -38.22 -2.63 -24.52
CA THR A 262 -37.56 -3.46 -23.51
C THR A 262 -36.36 -4.16 -24.14
N CYS A 263 -35.26 -4.23 -23.39
CA CYS A 263 -34.05 -4.92 -23.80
C CYS A 263 -34.32 -6.39 -24.14
N THR A 264 -33.80 -6.87 -25.27
CA THR A 264 -33.96 -8.27 -25.65
C THR A 264 -33.19 -9.21 -24.72
N ALA A 265 -33.49 -10.52 -24.79
CA ALA A 265 -32.71 -11.54 -24.08
C ALA A 265 -31.22 -11.55 -24.47
N GLY A 266 -30.88 -11.03 -25.65
CA GLY A 266 -29.51 -10.90 -26.12
C GLY A 266 -28.83 -9.59 -25.71
N GLY A 267 -29.43 -8.81 -24.80
CA GLY A 267 -28.82 -7.57 -24.31
C GLY A 267 -28.72 -6.48 -25.38
N THR A 268 -29.66 -6.44 -26.32
CA THR A 268 -29.73 -5.43 -27.38
C THR A 268 -31.07 -4.72 -27.35
N TRP A 269 -31.07 -3.45 -27.77
CA TRP A 269 -32.29 -2.69 -28.00
C TRP A 269 -32.88 -3.04 -29.36
N PRO A 270 -34.09 -3.63 -29.43
CA PRO A 270 -34.68 -4.09 -30.68
C PRO A 270 -35.11 -2.93 -31.61
N GLY A 271 -35.24 -1.71 -31.09
CA GLY A 271 -35.90 -0.59 -31.76
C GLY A 271 -37.42 -0.66 -31.58
N CYS A 272 -38.06 0.49 -31.53
CA CYS A 272 -39.51 0.56 -31.45
C CYS A 272 -40.17 0.31 -32.81
N SER A 273 -41.30 -0.40 -32.77
CA SER A 273 -42.14 -0.66 -33.93
C SER A 273 -43.58 -0.26 -33.63
N ALA A 274 -44.49 -0.43 -34.59
CA ALA A 274 -45.91 -0.12 -34.41
C ALA A 274 -46.52 -0.78 -33.15
N SER A 275 -46.00 -1.94 -32.71
CA SER A 275 -46.48 -2.57 -31.47
C SER A 275 -46.17 -1.78 -30.19
N ASN A 276 -45.13 -0.94 -30.22
CA ASN A 276 -44.73 -0.08 -29.10
C ASN A 276 -45.53 1.22 -29.09
N TYR A 277 -45.81 1.78 -30.26
CA TYR A 277 -46.48 3.07 -30.43
C TYR A 277 -48.01 3.01 -30.28
N GLY A 278 -48.60 1.81 -30.37
CA GLY A 278 -50.02 1.61 -30.10
C GLY A 278 -50.85 1.43 -31.36
N SER A 279 -52.18 1.38 -31.19
CA SER A 279 -53.11 1.10 -32.30
C SER A 279 -53.28 2.25 -33.27
N ASP A 280 -53.03 3.47 -32.80
CA ASP A 280 -53.31 4.71 -33.53
C ASP A 280 -52.08 5.18 -34.32
N TYR A 281 -50.93 4.50 -34.15
CA TYR A 281 -49.71 4.79 -34.90
C TYR A 281 -49.83 4.36 -36.37
N GLU A 282 -49.53 5.30 -37.27
CA GLU A 282 -49.52 5.15 -38.72
C GLU A 282 -48.19 5.70 -39.25
N SER A 283 -47.56 5.08 -40.25
CA SER A 283 -46.37 5.69 -40.86
C SER A 283 -46.29 5.27 -42.34
N PRO A 284 -46.65 6.15 -43.28
CA PRO A 284 -47.03 7.57 -43.10
C PRO A 284 -48.45 7.77 -42.54
N GLU A 285 -48.76 8.97 -42.05
CA GLU A 285 -50.09 9.38 -41.59
C GLU A 285 -51.15 9.28 -42.70
N THR A 286 -52.32 8.70 -42.39
CA THR A 286 -53.43 8.51 -43.34
C THR A 286 -54.81 8.87 -42.78
N SER A 287 -54.92 9.01 -41.47
CA SER A 287 -56.14 9.38 -40.75
C SER A 287 -56.17 10.87 -40.47
N CYS A 288 -57.31 11.52 -40.74
CA CYS A 288 -57.52 12.93 -40.42
C CYS A 288 -58.42 13.04 -39.19
N ASP A 289 -57.87 12.74 -38.02
CA ASP A 289 -58.57 12.57 -36.75
C ASP A 289 -58.16 13.60 -35.69
N GLY A 290 -57.27 14.53 -36.04
CA GLY A 290 -56.76 15.55 -35.12
C GLY A 290 -55.69 15.04 -34.16
N LEU A 291 -55.09 13.88 -34.46
CA LEU A 291 -53.94 13.32 -33.77
C LEU A 291 -52.72 13.32 -34.70
N ASP A 292 -51.54 13.28 -34.10
CA ASP A 292 -50.27 13.10 -34.81
C ASP A 292 -49.95 11.60 -34.74
N ASN A 293 -50.32 10.88 -35.81
CA ASN A 293 -50.32 9.42 -35.86
C ASN A 293 -49.00 8.87 -36.38
N ASP A 294 -48.20 9.66 -37.10
CA ASP A 294 -46.85 9.26 -37.52
C ASP A 294 -45.70 9.81 -36.68
N CYS A 295 -46.05 10.60 -35.68
CA CYS A 295 -45.21 11.09 -34.60
C CYS A 295 -44.10 12.02 -35.08
N ASP A 296 -44.35 12.79 -36.13
CA ASP A 296 -43.43 13.78 -36.68
C ASP A 296 -43.56 15.17 -36.03
N GLY A 297 -44.57 15.35 -35.16
CA GLY A 297 -44.88 16.58 -34.44
C GLY A 297 -45.87 17.50 -35.16
N LEU A 298 -46.41 17.09 -36.30
CA LEU A 298 -47.50 17.75 -37.02
C LEU A 298 -48.78 16.92 -36.89
N THR A 299 -49.93 17.57 -37.12
CA THR A 299 -51.24 16.92 -36.99
C THR A 299 -51.96 17.01 -38.33
N ASP A 300 -52.42 15.88 -38.84
CA ASP A 300 -53.16 15.74 -40.10
C ASP A 300 -52.43 16.33 -41.32
N GLU A 301 -51.09 16.31 -41.35
CA GLU A 301 -50.30 16.96 -42.39
C GLU A 301 -50.49 16.29 -43.76
N GLY A 302 -50.74 17.12 -44.78
CA GLY A 302 -51.06 16.61 -46.13
C GLY A 302 -52.43 15.93 -46.26
N LEU A 303 -53.21 15.80 -45.18
CA LEU A 303 -54.58 15.24 -45.17
C LEU A 303 -55.67 16.31 -45.11
N THR A 304 -55.30 17.56 -44.86
CA THR A 304 -56.24 18.70 -44.85
C THR A 304 -56.45 19.30 -46.24
N THR A 305 -57.64 19.85 -46.47
CA THR A 305 -57.95 20.70 -47.62
C THR A 305 -58.16 22.14 -47.15
N THR A 306 -57.64 23.09 -47.91
CA THR A 306 -57.84 24.52 -47.66
C THR A 306 -59.26 24.94 -48.08
N TYR A 307 -60.08 25.32 -47.11
CA TYR A 307 -61.38 25.93 -47.32
C TYR A 307 -61.28 27.45 -47.26
N TYR A 308 -61.99 28.14 -48.15
CA TYR A 308 -62.03 29.60 -48.20
C TYR A 308 -63.40 30.10 -47.77
N GLN A 309 -63.44 31.20 -47.00
CA GLN A 309 -64.70 31.79 -46.55
C GLN A 309 -65.47 32.37 -47.75
N ASP A 310 -66.68 31.86 -47.98
CA ASP A 310 -67.66 32.38 -48.92
C ASP A 310 -68.77 33.11 -48.15
N PHE A 311 -68.74 34.45 -48.14
CA PHE A 311 -69.65 35.28 -47.34
C PHE A 311 -70.95 35.61 -48.08
N ASP A 312 -70.92 35.65 -49.41
CA ASP A 312 -72.03 36.01 -50.29
C ASP A 312 -72.64 34.81 -51.02
N SER A 313 -72.18 33.59 -50.75
CA SER A 313 -72.71 32.31 -51.23
C SER A 313 -72.70 32.19 -52.76
N ASP A 314 -71.64 32.69 -53.39
CA ASP A 314 -71.49 32.71 -54.86
C ASP A 314 -70.56 31.60 -55.40
N ASN A 315 -70.11 30.71 -54.52
CA ASN A 315 -69.17 29.61 -54.77
C ASN A 315 -67.71 30.03 -55.02
N TYR A 316 -67.34 31.30 -54.77
CA TYR A 316 -65.96 31.79 -54.79
C TYR A 316 -65.54 32.28 -53.41
N GLY A 317 -64.63 31.57 -52.76
CA GLY A 317 -64.14 31.97 -51.44
C GLY A 317 -63.06 33.06 -51.48
N ASN A 318 -62.94 33.81 -50.39
CA ASN A 318 -61.92 34.86 -50.21
C ASN A 318 -60.52 34.27 -49.93
N PRO A 319 -59.51 34.48 -50.80
CA PRO A 319 -58.16 33.96 -50.60
C PRO A 319 -57.44 34.48 -49.35
N ALA A 320 -57.87 35.62 -48.79
CA ALA A 320 -57.27 36.20 -47.59
C ALA A 320 -57.84 35.60 -46.28
N VAL A 321 -58.89 34.78 -46.36
CA VAL A 321 -59.52 34.13 -45.21
C VAL A 321 -59.72 32.64 -45.52
N SER A 322 -58.76 31.84 -45.09
CA SER A 322 -58.74 30.39 -45.29
C SER A 322 -58.60 29.63 -43.96
N GLN A 323 -59.08 28.39 -43.95
CA GLN A 323 -58.87 27.43 -42.88
C GLN A 323 -58.54 26.07 -43.49
N GLU A 324 -57.59 25.36 -42.90
CA GLU A 324 -57.32 23.96 -43.22
C GLU A 324 -58.22 23.07 -42.36
N ALA A 325 -58.86 22.09 -42.99
CA ALA A 325 -59.67 21.09 -42.30
C ALA A 325 -59.67 19.78 -43.08
N CYS A 326 -59.92 18.68 -42.37
CA CYS A 326 -60.09 17.36 -42.96
C CYS A 326 -61.23 17.34 -43.98
N THR A 327 -60.99 16.72 -45.14
CA THR A 327 -62.08 16.36 -46.05
C THR A 327 -62.88 15.21 -45.46
N GLN A 328 -64.14 15.45 -45.13
CA GLN A 328 -65.12 14.39 -44.81
C GLN A 328 -65.50 13.57 -46.04
#